data_AF-A0A438XMV3-F1
#
_entry.id   AF-A0A438XMV3-F1
#
_cell.length_a   1.000
_cell.length_b   1.000
_cell.length_c   1.000
_cell.angle_alpha   90.00
_cell.angle_beta   90.00
_cell.angle_gamma   90.00
#
_symmetry.space_group_name_H-M   'P 1'
#
loop_
_entity.id
_entity.type
_entity.pdbx_description
1 polymer ?
#
loop_
_entity_poly.entity_id
_entity_poly.type
_entity_poly.pdbx_seq_one_letter_code
_entity_poly.pdbx_strand_id
1 'polypeptide(L)'
;PGHDFNDYEVGKRHHLETIKIFDEKGILNAHCGEFENLERLEARDKVVERLKENALLEKIEEHTHQVGHCYRCHNVVEPYVSKQWFVKPEIAQSSIEKIQQGLARFYPSNWINNYNAWMRELRPWCISRQLFWGHQIPVFTCENNHQFVSLDTPLNCPTCKSEKLEQDKDVLDTWFSSGLWAFSTLGWGQEKSGLFNENDLKDFYPNTTLITGFDILFFWVARMLFCSESLLGELPFKDIYLHALVRDEKGEKMSKSKGNVIDPLEMIEKYGADSLRFTLANLCATGRDIKLSTTHLENNKNFANKIFNAVSYLKFKQEAFKDRERLNEYQTPLGRYAKSRLNLVTKEVRNALDNYRFNDATTL
;
A
#
# COMPACT_ATOMS: atom_id res chain seq x y z
N PRO A 1 21.40 15.95 18.83
CA PRO A 1 21.13 15.71 17.39
C PRO A 1 21.06 14.23 16.97
N GLY A 2 21.85 13.33 17.57
CA GLY A 2 21.96 11.93 17.11
C GLY A 2 20.80 10.98 17.40
N HIS A 3 19.84 11.38 18.24
CA HIS A 3 18.84 10.47 18.83
C HIS A 3 17.40 10.99 18.86
N ASP A 4 17.12 12.11 18.18
CA ASP A 4 15.75 12.60 17.95
C ASP A 4 15.68 13.32 16.59
N PHE A 5 14.56 13.21 15.90
CA PHE A 5 14.41 13.79 14.56
C PHE A 5 14.37 15.32 14.58
N ASN A 6 13.72 15.93 15.57
CA ASN A 6 13.68 17.39 15.69
C ASN A 6 15.05 17.91 16.11
N ASP A 7 15.71 17.25 17.05
CA ASP A 7 17.08 17.60 17.46
C ASP A 7 18.09 17.44 16.33
N TYR A 8 17.91 16.46 15.45
CA TYR A 8 18.72 16.28 14.25
C TYR A 8 18.55 17.48 13.30
N GLU A 9 17.31 17.88 13.03
CA GLU A 9 17.01 19.03 12.16
C GLU A 9 17.48 20.36 12.76
N VAL A 10 17.30 20.56 14.07
CA VAL A 10 17.85 21.72 14.79
C VAL A 10 19.38 21.70 14.70
N GLY A 11 20.00 20.56 15.01
CA GLY A 11 21.46 20.41 14.94
C GLY A 11 22.02 20.73 13.56
N LYS A 12 21.35 20.28 12.49
CA LYS A 12 21.72 20.58 11.12
C LYS A 12 21.62 22.07 10.80
N ARG A 13 20.53 22.75 11.23
CA ARG A 13 20.36 24.21 11.03
C ARG A 13 21.41 25.04 11.75
N HIS A 14 21.92 24.55 12.87
CA HIS A 14 22.92 25.24 13.69
C HIS A 14 24.34 24.67 13.56
N HIS A 15 24.57 23.77 12.60
CA HIS A 15 25.88 23.14 12.34
C HIS A 15 26.49 22.44 13.57
N LEU A 16 25.67 21.78 14.38
CA LEU A 16 26.10 21.02 15.55
C LEU A 16 26.62 19.63 15.15
N GLU A 17 27.62 19.15 15.88
CA GLU A 17 28.11 17.78 15.74
C GLU A 17 27.02 16.76 16.10
N THR A 18 26.94 15.69 15.31
CA THR A 18 26.00 14.59 15.54
C THR A 18 26.71 13.44 16.25
N ILE A 19 26.56 13.40 17.57
CA ILE A 19 27.15 12.36 18.42
C ILE A 19 26.16 11.20 18.59
N LYS A 20 26.63 9.97 18.39
CA LYS A 20 25.90 8.73 18.69
C LYS A 20 26.39 8.18 20.02
N ILE A 21 25.47 7.91 20.95
CA ILE A 21 25.83 7.51 22.31
C ILE A 21 25.68 6.00 22.57
N PHE A 22 25.02 5.27 21.66
CA PHE A 22 24.88 3.81 21.73
C PHE A 22 25.07 3.14 20.37
N ASP A 23 25.37 1.83 20.41
CA ASP A 23 25.47 0.97 19.22
C ASP A 23 24.11 0.40 18.77
N GLU A 24 24.12 -0.45 17.75
CA GLU A 24 22.89 -1.08 17.19
C GLU A 24 22.19 -2.04 18.16
N LYS A 25 22.86 -2.45 19.24
CA LYS A 25 22.29 -3.26 20.32
C LYS A 25 21.76 -2.39 21.46
N GLY A 26 21.90 -1.07 21.35
CA GLY A 26 21.51 -0.12 22.37
C GLY A 26 22.44 -0.11 23.58
N ILE A 27 23.70 -0.51 23.40
CA ILE A 27 24.74 -0.45 24.43
C ILE A 27 25.45 0.89 24.36
N LEU A 28 25.53 1.59 25.50
CA LEU A 28 26.18 2.89 25.62
C LEU A 28 27.69 2.81 25.36
N ASN A 29 28.24 3.78 24.63
CA ASN A 29 29.67 3.84 24.28
C ASN A 29 30.45 4.82 25.17
N ALA A 30 31.74 5.00 24.88
CA ALA A 30 32.67 5.87 25.62
C ALA A 30 32.21 7.33 25.78
N HIS A 31 31.31 7.85 24.93
CA HIS A 31 30.75 9.19 25.12
C HIS A 31 29.88 9.31 26.38
N CYS A 32 29.45 8.18 26.95
CA CYS A 32 28.60 8.14 28.14
C CYS A 32 29.39 8.04 29.46
N GLY A 33 30.73 8.05 29.41
CA GLY A 33 31.58 8.01 30.60
C GLY A 33 31.31 6.79 31.48
N GLU A 34 30.93 7.01 32.74
CA GLU A 34 30.68 5.92 33.70
C GLU A 34 29.51 4.99 33.35
N PHE A 35 28.65 5.40 32.41
CA PHE A 35 27.53 4.59 31.94
C PHE A 35 27.90 3.74 30.71
N GLU A 36 29.16 3.82 30.25
CA GLU A 36 29.66 2.98 29.15
C GLU A 36 29.42 1.49 29.43
N ASN A 37 29.11 0.73 28.37
CA ASN A 37 28.76 -0.70 28.37
C ASN A 37 27.42 -1.06 29.03
N LEU A 38 26.63 -0.10 29.50
CA LEU A 38 25.28 -0.36 29.97
C LEU A 38 24.27 -0.40 28.81
N GLU A 39 23.23 -1.22 28.96
CA GLU A 39 22.06 -1.16 28.08
C GLU A 39 21.30 0.16 28.35
N ARG A 40 20.88 0.84 27.28
CA ARG A 40 20.37 2.22 27.36
C ARG A 40 19.14 2.41 28.27
N LEU A 41 18.26 1.42 28.41
CA LEU A 41 17.09 1.49 29.29
C LEU A 41 17.50 1.21 30.74
N GLU A 42 18.39 0.25 30.96
CA GLU A 42 18.98 0.00 32.29
C GLU A 42 19.80 1.20 32.80
N ALA A 43 20.41 1.96 31.88
CA ALA A 43 21.18 3.15 32.21
C ALA A 43 20.31 4.32 32.69
N ARG A 44 19.03 4.40 32.29
CA ARG A 44 18.17 5.56 32.59
C ARG A 44 18.03 5.79 34.10
N ASP A 45 17.73 4.75 34.85
CA ASP A 45 17.53 4.86 36.31
C ASP A 45 18.83 5.29 37.01
N LYS A 46 19.97 4.72 36.59
CA LYS A 46 21.29 5.08 37.12
C LYS A 46 21.68 6.53 36.80
N VAL A 47 21.35 7.01 35.60
CA VAL A 47 21.56 8.41 35.21
C VAL A 47 20.73 9.33 36.10
N VAL A 48 19.46 8.98 36.37
CA VAL A 48 18.59 9.75 37.27
C VAL A 48 19.13 9.76 38.70
N GLU A 49 19.62 8.64 39.21
CA GLU A 49 20.28 8.56 40.52
C GLU A 49 21.50 9.48 40.59
N ARG A 50 22.37 9.44 39.59
CA ARG A 50 23.55 10.30 39.54
C ARG A 50 23.20 11.79 39.44
N LEU A 51 22.14 12.15 38.71
CA LEU A 51 21.64 13.53 38.69
C LEU A 51 21.12 13.98 40.07
N LYS A 52 20.49 13.09 40.84
CA LYS A 52 20.10 13.37 42.23
C LYS A 52 21.30 13.56 43.15
N GLU A 53 22.27 12.66 43.09
CA GLU A 53 23.50 12.71 43.91
C GLU A 53 24.26 14.03 43.71
N ASN A 54 24.28 14.55 42.48
CA ASN A 54 24.94 15.81 42.14
C ASN A 54 24.05 17.05 42.32
N ALA A 55 22.83 16.90 42.86
CA ALA A 55 21.85 17.99 42.99
C ALA A 55 21.53 18.71 41.66
N LEU A 56 21.56 17.98 40.55
CA LEU A 56 21.21 18.46 39.19
C LEU A 56 19.79 18.09 38.76
N LEU A 57 19.02 17.43 39.63
CA LEU A 57 17.63 17.04 39.38
C LEU A 57 16.66 17.95 40.14
N GLU A 58 15.84 18.71 39.42
CA GLU A 58 14.83 19.59 40.00
C GLU A 58 13.53 18.86 40.36
N LYS A 59 12.97 18.08 39.42
CA LYS A 59 11.66 17.43 39.58
C LYS A 59 11.60 16.12 38.78
N ILE A 60 10.85 15.14 39.30
CA ILE A 60 10.35 13.99 38.54
C ILE A 60 8.83 14.08 38.50
N GLU A 61 8.25 14.01 37.31
CA GLU A 61 6.81 13.98 37.12
C GLU A 61 6.41 12.93 36.09
N GLU A 62 5.24 12.34 36.30
CA GLU A 62 4.66 11.43 35.32
C GLU A 62 4.14 12.25 34.13
N HIS A 63 4.54 11.86 32.92
CA HIS A 63 4.19 12.58 31.71
C HIS A 63 3.72 11.60 30.63
N THR A 64 2.48 11.77 30.17
CA THR A 64 1.92 10.99 29.07
C THR A 64 2.24 11.66 27.73
N HIS A 65 2.99 10.96 26.88
CA HIS A 65 3.28 11.40 25.51
C HIS A 65 3.15 10.24 24.51
N GLN A 66 3.31 10.55 23.22
CA GLN A 66 3.32 9.55 22.14
C GLN A 66 4.72 8.96 21.95
N VAL A 67 4.85 7.65 22.13
CA VAL A 67 6.09 6.90 21.87
C VAL A 67 5.95 6.08 20.60
N GLY A 68 6.97 6.10 19.74
CA GLY A 68 7.00 5.27 18.55
C GLY A 68 7.26 3.81 18.90
N HIS A 69 6.43 2.89 18.40
CA HIS A 69 6.60 1.46 18.59
C HIS A 69 6.74 0.74 17.24
N CYS A 70 7.55 -0.31 17.20
CA CYS A 70 7.63 -1.18 16.05
C CYS A 70 6.29 -1.89 15.85
N TYR A 71 5.69 -1.76 14.67
CA TYR A 71 4.39 -2.37 14.38
C TYR A 71 4.38 -3.91 14.42
N ARG A 72 5.56 -4.55 14.35
CA ARG A 72 5.71 -6.02 14.36
C ARG A 72 6.01 -6.57 15.75
N CYS A 73 7.01 -6.02 16.44
CA CYS A 73 7.46 -6.54 17.73
C CYS A 73 7.05 -5.68 18.93
N HIS A 74 6.43 -4.53 18.72
CA HIS A 74 5.94 -3.59 19.73
C HIS A 74 7.01 -2.93 20.63
N ASN A 75 8.29 -3.23 20.43
CA ASN A 75 9.38 -2.53 21.09
C ASN A 75 9.39 -1.04 20.74
N VAL A 76 9.87 -0.22 21.68
CA VAL A 76 10.10 1.21 21.47
C VAL A 76 11.12 1.41 20.36
N VAL A 77 10.81 2.30 19.41
CA VAL A 77 11.70 2.68 18.32
C VAL A 77 12.63 3.78 18.80
N GLU A 78 13.93 3.57 18.62
CA GLU A 78 14.96 4.56 18.93
C GLU A 78 15.44 5.23 17.65
N PRO A 79 15.45 6.57 17.58
CA PRO A 79 16.12 7.26 16.49
C PRO A 79 17.64 7.00 16.56
N TYR A 80 18.20 6.58 15.44
CA TYR A 80 19.61 6.24 15.31
C TYR A 80 20.14 6.72 13.95
N VAL A 81 21.18 7.54 13.97
CA VAL A 81 21.78 8.07 12.75
C VAL A 81 22.65 6.99 12.08
N SER A 82 22.29 6.63 10.86
CA SER A 82 23.03 5.68 10.03
C SER A 82 23.15 6.19 8.58
N LYS A 83 24.19 5.74 7.87
CA LYS A 83 24.34 6.01 6.44
C LYS A 83 23.37 5.07 5.70
N GLN A 84 22.52 5.64 4.85
CA GLN A 84 21.45 4.91 4.14
C GLN A 84 21.33 5.44 2.70
N TRP A 85 20.66 4.68 1.84
CA TRP A 85 20.35 5.04 0.46
C TRP A 85 18.99 5.74 0.38
N PHE A 86 18.94 6.87 -0.32
CA PHE A 86 17.74 7.68 -0.45
C PHE A 86 17.42 8.02 -1.90
N VAL A 87 16.13 7.99 -2.22
CA VAL A 87 15.58 8.63 -3.42
C VAL A 87 15.15 10.04 -3.06
N LYS A 88 15.59 11.02 -3.85
CA LYS A 88 15.25 12.42 -3.63
C LYS A 88 13.80 12.71 -4.07
N PRO A 89 13.07 13.64 -3.41
CA PRO A 89 11.65 13.87 -3.67
C PRO A 89 11.34 14.38 -5.09
N GLU A 90 12.31 14.96 -5.79
CA GLU A 90 12.14 15.53 -7.13
C GLU A 90 11.72 14.48 -8.17
N ILE A 91 11.95 13.18 -7.91
CA ILE A 91 11.46 12.07 -8.74
C ILE A 91 9.94 12.15 -8.97
N ALA A 92 9.21 12.72 -8.01
CA ALA A 92 7.76 12.79 -8.04
C ALA A 92 7.19 13.98 -8.81
N GLN A 93 8.00 15.00 -9.11
CA GLN A 93 7.53 16.29 -9.60
C GLN A 93 6.67 16.16 -10.87
N SER A 94 7.16 15.46 -11.89
CA SER A 94 6.42 15.25 -13.15
C SER A 94 5.09 14.53 -12.92
N SER A 95 5.06 13.52 -12.03
CA SER A 95 3.84 12.78 -11.75
C SER A 95 2.78 13.65 -11.06
N ILE A 96 3.22 14.52 -10.14
CA ILE A 96 2.33 15.46 -9.45
C ILE A 96 1.68 16.42 -10.46
N GLU A 97 2.48 16.97 -11.37
CA GLU A 97 2.00 17.88 -12.42
C GLU A 97 0.99 17.20 -13.35
N LYS A 98 1.26 15.98 -13.79
CA LYS A 98 0.35 15.21 -14.65
C LYS A 98 -0.96 14.84 -13.94
N ILE A 99 -0.91 14.51 -12.65
CA ILE A 99 -2.13 14.28 -11.86
C ILE A 99 -2.94 15.57 -11.73
N GLN A 100 -2.30 16.72 -11.51
CA GLN A 100 -2.97 18.03 -11.46
C GLN A 100 -3.62 18.42 -12.80
N GLN A 101 -3.05 17.99 -13.93
CA GLN A 101 -3.64 18.15 -15.26
C GLN A 101 -4.82 17.20 -15.52
N GLY A 102 -5.14 16.29 -14.59
CA GLY A 102 -6.25 15.35 -14.72
C GLY A 102 -5.96 14.14 -15.60
N LEU A 103 -4.67 13.80 -15.83
CA LEU A 103 -4.29 12.65 -16.65
C LEU A 103 -4.56 11.30 -15.97
N ALA A 104 -4.74 11.28 -14.65
CA ALA A 104 -5.37 10.17 -13.94
C ALA A 104 -6.46 10.66 -13.00
N ARG A 105 -7.49 9.83 -12.79
CA ARG A 105 -8.67 10.17 -11.98
C ARG A 105 -8.79 9.27 -10.77
N PHE A 106 -9.05 9.88 -9.61
CA PHE A 106 -9.31 9.15 -8.38
C PHE A 106 -10.80 8.87 -8.22
N TYR A 107 -11.11 7.67 -7.75
CA TYR A 107 -12.46 7.21 -7.43
C TYR A 107 -12.45 6.61 -6.02
N PRO A 108 -13.16 7.22 -5.05
CA PRO A 108 -13.85 8.51 -5.12
C PRO A 108 -12.92 9.72 -5.35
N SER A 109 -13.45 10.79 -5.93
CA SER A 109 -12.66 11.97 -6.34
C SER A 109 -11.99 12.73 -5.20
N ASN A 110 -12.51 12.63 -3.98
CA ASN A 110 -11.94 13.32 -2.81
C ASN A 110 -10.54 12.78 -2.42
N TRP A 111 -10.18 11.55 -2.81
CA TRP A 111 -8.85 11.00 -2.49
C TRP A 111 -7.70 11.75 -3.13
N ILE A 112 -7.96 12.52 -4.19
CA ILE A 112 -6.96 13.41 -4.77
C ILE A 112 -6.45 14.45 -3.74
N ASN A 113 -7.28 14.85 -2.78
CA ASN A 113 -6.89 15.80 -1.74
C ASN A 113 -5.88 15.17 -0.78
N ASN A 114 -6.12 13.93 -0.36
CA ASN A 114 -5.19 13.17 0.49
C ASN A 114 -3.86 12.92 -0.24
N TYR A 115 -3.93 12.54 -1.52
CA TYR A 115 -2.75 12.39 -2.38
C TYR A 115 -1.96 13.71 -2.45
N ASN A 116 -2.61 14.81 -2.82
CA ASN A 116 -1.98 16.12 -2.96
C ASN A 116 -1.37 16.63 -1.66
N ALA A 117 -2.03 16.41 -0.52
CA ALA A 117 -1.50 16.79 0.79
C ALA A 117 -0.20 16.07 1.10
N TRP A 118 -0.13 14.76 0.81
CA TRP A 118 1.06 13.97 1.05
C TRP A 118 2.20 14.27 0.07
N MET A 119 1.88 14.44 -1.21
CA MET A 119 2.87 14.70 -2.26
C MET A 119 3.51 16.08 -2.17
N ARG A 120 2.90 17.05 -1.46
CA ARG A 120 3.42 18.42 -1.31
C ARG A 120 4.66 18.49 -0.42
N GLU A 121 4.76 17.63 0.58
CA GLU A 121 5.80 17.69 1.62
C GLU A 121 6.64 16.40 1.64
N LEU A 122 7.02 15.92 0.45
CA LEU A 122 7.83 14.72 0.32
C LEU A 122 9.23 14.93 0.93
N ARG A 123 9.56 14.07 1.88
CA ARG A 123 10.93 13.90 2.38
C ARG A 123 11.67 12.86 1.52
N PRO A 124 13.02 12.89 1.47
CA PRO A 124 13.80 11.85 0.84
C PRO A 124 13.38 10.46 1.34
N TRP A 125 13.12 9.55 0.40
CA TRP A 125 12.66 8.20 0.73
C TRP A 125 13.87 7.29 0.96
N CYS A 126 14.03 6.82 2.19
CA CYS A 126 15.02 5.80 2.52
C CYS A 126 14.65 4.46 1.86
N ILE A 127 15.45 4.00 0.90
CA ILE A 127 15.21 2.79 0.12
C ILE A 127 16.06 1.59 0.58
N SER A 128 17.04 1.78 1.47
CA SER A 128 17.85 0.69 2.01
C SER A 128 17.26 0.11 3.29
N ARG A 129 17.44 -1.20 3.48
CA ARG A 129 16.97 -1.96 4.65
C ARG A 129 18.04 -2.97 5.05
N GLN A 130 18.33 -3.03 6.35
CA GLN A 130 19.22 -4.03 6.95
C GLN A 130 18.45 -5.33 7.22
N LEU A 131 17.93 -5.94 6.14
CA LEU A 131 17.14 -7.17 6.18
C LEU A 131 17.81 -8.22 5.30
N PHE A 132 17.60 -9.49 5.64
CA PHE A 132 18.07 -10.61 4.81
C PHE A 132 17.19 -10.86 3.58
N TRP A 133 15.92 -10.46 3.62
CA TRP A 133 14.97 -10.69 2.53
C TRP A 133 14.68 -9.39 1.76
N GLY A 134 15.07 -9.38 0.49
CA GLY A 134 14.85 -8.28 -0.43
C GLY A 134 15.84 -8.33 -1.59
N HIS A 135 15.74 -7.37 -2.50
CA HIS A 135 16.68 -7.27 -3.62
C HIS A 135 17.94 -6.56 -3.13
N GLN A 136 19.10 -7.20 -3.19
CA GLN A 136 20.36 -6.60 -2.76
C GLN A 136 20.66 -5.34 -3.58
N ILE A 137 21.10 -4.27 -2.91
CA ILE A 137 21.42 -3.02 -3.58
C ILE A 137 22.61 -3.24 -4.54
N PRO A 138 22.50 -2.84 -5.83
CA PRO A 138 23.51 -3.10 -6.84
C PRO A 138 24.67 -2.08 -6.80
N VAL A 139 25.10 -1.69 -5.58
CA VAL A 139 26.22 -0.76 -5.37
C VAL A 139 27.42 -1.54 -4.88
N PHE A 140 28.56 -1.29 -5.52
CA PHE A 140 29.85 -1.89 -5.19
C PHE A 140 30.79 -0.82 -4.65
N THR A 141 31.53 -1.16 -3.61
CA THR A 141 32.58 -0.33 -3.01
C THR A 141 33.92 -1.04 -3.17
N CYS A 142 34.94 -0.34 -3.67
CA CYS A 142 36.29 -0.89 -3.76
C CYS A 142 37.14 -0.56 -2.51
N GLU A 143 38.32 -1.17 -2.38
CA GLU A 143 39.23 -0.92 -1.24
C GLU A 143 39.70 0.55 -1.10
N ASN A 144 39.60 1.33 -2.19
CA ASN A 144 39.90 2.77 -2.20
C ASN A 144 38.65 3.64 -1.93
N ASN A 145 37.56 3.06 -1.43
CA ASN A 145 36.28 3.73 -1.11
C ASN A 145 35.54 4.36 -2.30
N HIS A 146 35.86 4.03 -3.55
CA HIS A 146 35.02 4.40 -4.68
C HIS A 146 33.73 3.56 -4.70
N GLN A 147 32.58 4.22 -4.83
CA GLN A 147 31.27 3.57 -4.92
C GLN A 147 30.70 3.71 -6.34
N PHE A 148 30.16 2.62 -6.90
CA PHE A 148 29.54 2.64 -8.23
C PHE A 148 28.41 1.60 -8.34
N VAL A 149 27.49 1.82 -9.28
CA VAL A 149 26.37 0.91 -9.56
C VAL A 149 26.73 -0.04 -10.69
N SER A 150 26.35 -1.31 -10.60
CA SER A 150 26.48 -2.29 -11.68
C SER A 150 25.31 -3.26 -11.70
N LEU A 151 24.79 -3.55 -12.90
CA LEU A 151 23.73 -4.56 -13.08
C LEU A 151 24.30 -5.98 -13.07
N ASP A 152 25.51 -6.15 -13.58
CA ASP A 152 26.25 -7.41 -13.58
C ASP A 152 27.29 -7.43 -12.45
N THR A 153 27.84 -8.60 -12.11
CA THR A 153 28.96 -8.71 -11.17
C THR A 153 30.23 -8.09 -11.77
N PRO A 154 30.68 -6.93 -11.29
CA PRO A 154 31.86 -6.27 -11.84
C PRO A 154 33.13 -6.99 -11.41
N LEU A 155 34.13 -7.06 -12.30
CA LEU A 155 35.45 -7.63 -11.98
C LEU A 155 36.42 -6.60 -11.39
N ASN A 156 36.27 -5.33 -11.77
CA ASN A 156 37.19 -4.26 -11.37
C ASN A 156 36.43 -2.95 -11.10
N CYS A 157 36.97 -2.13 -10.19
CA CYS A 157 36.50 -0.77 -10.00
C CYS A 157 36.70 0.04 -11.29
N PRO A 158 35.67 0.76 -11.80
CA PRO A 158 35.80 1.54 -13.03
C PRO A 158 36.84 2.66 -12.90
N THR A 159 37.01 3.21 -11.69
CA THR A 159 37.90 4.33 -11.38
C THR A 159 39.35 3.92 -11.12
N CYS A 160 39.60 3.02 -10.16
CA CYS A 160 40.96 2.66 -9.73
C CYS A 160 41.43 1.26 -10.14
N LYS A 161 40.60 0.52 -10.89
CA LYS A 161 40.89 -0.84 -11.40
C LYS A 161 41.11 -1.93 -10.35
N SER A 162 40.97 -1.62 -9.05
CA SER A 162 41.02 -2.63 -7.98
C SER A 162 40.01 -3.76 -8.22
N GLU A 163 40.45 -5.00 -8.02
CA GLU A 163 39.65 -6.23 -8.10
C GLU A 163 38.92 -6.54 -6.78
N LYS A 164 39.30 -5.87 -5.69
CA LYS A 164 38.65 -6.04 -4.39
C LYS A 164 37.41 -5.17 -4.31
N LEU A 165 36.27 -5.80 -4.56
CA LEU A 165 34.95 -5.18 -4.57
C LEU A 165 34.06 -5.84 -3.53
N GLU A 166 33.36 -5.02 -2.75
CA GLU A 166 32.31 -5.46 -1.83
C GLU A 166 30.99 -4.85 -2.29
N GLN A 167 29.99 -5.71 -2.55
CA GLN A 167 28.63 -5.26 -2.80
C GLN A 167 27.97 -4.85 -1.49
N ASP A 168 27.16 -3.79 -1.53
CA ASP A 168 26.36 -3.35 -0.40
C ASP A 168 25.49 -4.51 0.13
N LYS A 169 25.47 -4.69 1.44
CA LYS A 169 24.76 -5.78 2.12
C LYS A 169 23.29 -5.46 2.34
N ASP A 170 22.91 -4.19 2.22
CA ASP A 170 21.53 -3.76 2.36
C ASP A 170 20.68 -4.26 1.20
N VAL A 171 19.40 -4.46 1.50
CA VAL A 171 18.38 -4.77 0.50
C VAL A 171 17.46 -3.57 0.27
N LEU A 172 16.84 -3.53 -0.90
CA LEU A 172 15.86 -2.53 -1.25
C LEU A 172 14.57 -2.70 -0.45
N ASP A 173 13.96 -1.57 -0.09
CA ASP A 173 12.63 -1.47 0.48
C ASP A 173 11.61 -2.21 -0.38
N THR A 174 10.69 -2.96 0.22
CA THR A 174 9.66 -3.70 -0.53
C THR A 174 8.78 -2.76 -1.36
N TRP A 175 8.55 -1.54 -0.88
CA TRP A 175 7.82 -0.52 -1.65
C TRP A 175 8.59 -0.03 -2.88
N PHE A 176 9.91 -0.22 -2.93
CA PHE A 176 10.71 0.06 -4.12
C PHE A 176 10.33 -0.88 -5.25
N SER A 177 10.37 -2.19 -5.02
CA SER A 177 9.99 -3.17 -6.04
C SER A 177 8.49 -3.14 -6.35
N SER A 178 7.62 -2.99 -5.35
CA SER A 178 6.17 -2.86 -5.58
C SER A 178 5.79 -1.58 -6.34
N GLY A 179 6.61 -0.52 -6.23
CA GLY A 179 6.45 0.69 -7.03
C GLY A 179 6.72 0.50 -8.53
N LEU A 180 7.38 -0.60 -8.92
CA LEU A 180 7.65 -0.92 -10.33
C LEU A 180 6.57 -1.82 -10.96
N TRP A 181 5.58 -2.25 -10.16
CA TRP A 181 4.62 -3.28 -10.53
C TRP A 181 3.88 -3.02 -11.84
N ALA A 182 3.48 -1.76 -12.09
CA ALA A 182 2.63 -1.41 -13.22
C ALA A 182 3.24 -1.72 -14.60
N PHE A 183 4.56 -1.86 -14.68
CA PHE A 183 5.29 -2.12 -15.94
C PHE A 183 6.25 -3.30 -15.84
N SER A 184 6.77 -3.63 -14.65
CA SER A 184 7.64 -4.81 -14.48
C SER A 184 6.92 -6.12 -14.79
N THR A 185 5.59 -6.18 -14.58
CA THR A 185 4.78 -7.35 -14.94
C THR A 185 4.50 -7.46 -16.44
N LEU A 186 4.93 -6.48 -17.23
CA LEU A 186 4.76 -6.43 -18.68
C LEU A 186 6.12 -6.60 -19.40
N GLY A 187 7.11 -7.19 -18.72
CA GLY A 187 8.41 -7.53 -19.30
C GLY A 187 9.47 -6.44 -19.27
N TRP A 188 9.20 -5.27 -18.67
CA TRP A 188 10.20 -4.20 -18.54
C TRP A 188 11.44 -4.67 -17.75
N GLY A 189 12.62 -4.52 -18.34
CA GLY A 189 13.89 -5.00 -17.77
C GLY A 189 14.08 -6.53 -17.85
N GLN A 190 13.20 -7.23 -18.57
CA GLN A 190 13.22 -8.69 -18.76
C GLN A 190 13.07 -9.07 -20.24
N GLU A 191 13.49 -8.19 -21.15
CA GLU A 191 13.32 -8.33 -22.61
C GLU A 191 13.96 -9.62 -23.16
N LYS A 192 14.96 -10.16 -22.45
CA LYS A 192 15.68 -11.40 -22.82
C LYS A 192 15.20 -12.65 -22.08
N SER A 193 14.21 -12.55 -21.21
CA SER A 193 13.78 -13.67 -20.35
C SER A 193 13.00 -14.76 -21.07
N GLY A 194 12.37 -14.44 -22.21
CA GLY A 194 11.45 -15.32 -22.92
C GLY A 194 10.11 -15.58 -22.18
N LEU A 195 9.86 -14.89 -21.06
CA LEU A 195 8.64 -15.04 -20.26
C LEU A 195 7.50 -14.10 -20.69
N PHE A 196 7.83 -13.05 -21.45
CA PHE A 196 6.91 -11.99 -21.87
C PHE A 196 6.91 -11.85 -23.39
N ASN A 197 5.80 -11.37 -23.96
CA ASN A 197 5.77 -11.02 -25.37
C ASN A 197 6.43 -9.66 -25.58
N GLU A 198 7.06 -9.46 -26.74
CA GLU A 198 7.78 -8.23 -27.10
C GLU A 198 6.90 -6.96 -27.00
N ASN A 199 5.59 -7.09 -27.25
CA ASN A 199 4.64 -5.97 -27.23
C ASN A 199 3.85 -5.83 -25.93
N ASP A 200 4.04 -6.68 -24.91
CA ASP A 200 3.20 -6.66 -23.70
C ASP A 200 3.19 -5.27 -23.02
N LEU A 201 4.37 -4.66 -22.85
CA LEU A 201 4.46 -3.31 -22.28
C LEU A 201 3.72 -2.29 -23.15
N LYS A 202 3.88 -2.35 -24.46
CA LYS A 202 3.27 -1.39 -25.40
C LYS A 202 1.74 -1.53 -25.48
N ASP A 203 1.24 -2.75 -25.46
CA ASP A 203 -0.18 -3.04 -25.68
C ASP A 203 -1.02 -2.83 -24.40
N PHE A 204 -0.41 -3.02 -23.23
CA PHE A 204 -1.11 -2.98 -21.95
C PHE A 204 -0.76 -1.78 -21.07
N TYR A 205 0.27 -0.99 -21.40
CA TYR A 205 0.61 0.24 -20.70
C TYR A 205 0.16 1.49 -21.50
N PRO A 206 -0.42 2.52 -20.86
CA PRO A 206 -0.79 2.58 -19.45
C PRO A 206 -2.01 1.71 -19.12
N ASN A 207 -2.03 1.15 -17.91
CA ASN A 207 -3.12 0.30 -17.44
C ASN A 207 -4.43 1.10 -17.32
N THR A 208 -5.57 0.42 -17.51
CA THR A 208 -6.88 1.09 -17.49
C THR A 208 -7.28 1.52 -16.08
N THR A 209 -7.19 0.63 -15.09
CA THR A 209 -7.63 0.91 -13.72
C THR A 209 -6.74 0.23 -12.68
N LEU A 210 -6.40 0.96 -11.62
CA LEU A 210 -5.89 0.39 -10.38
C LEU A 210 -7.02 0.26 -9.36
N ILE A 211 -7.16 -0.91 -8.73
CA ILE A 211 -8.10 -1.16 -7.63
C ILE A 211 -7.32 -1.51 -6.38
N THR A 212 -7.49 -0.75 -5.29
CA THR A 212 -6.82 -1.05 -4.02
C THR A 212 -7.50 -0.40 -2.81
N GLY A 213 -7.07 -0.77 -1.60
CA GLY A 213 -7.49 -0.12 -0.36
C GLY A 213 -6.80 1.24 -0.19
N PHE A 214 -7.49 2.19 0.43
CA PHE A 214 -6.93 3.53 0.67
C PHE A 214 -5.71 3.55 1.61
N ASP A 215 -5.50 2.50 2.40
CA ASP A 215 -4.43 2.43 3.40
C ASP A 215 -3.02 2.36 2.79
N ILE A 216 -2.91 1.96 1.52
CA ILE A 216 -1.65 1.94 0.78
C ILE A 216 -1.57 2.98 -0.34
N LEU A 217 -2.42 4.02 -0.29
CA LEU A 217 -2.35 5.17 -1.20
C LEU A 217 -0.94 5.78 -1.27
N PHE A 218 -0.30 6.01 -0.13
CA PHE A 218 1.01 6.66 -0.08
C PHE A 218 2.17 5.68 -0.29
N PHE A 219 2.03 4.46 0.21
CA PHE A 219 3.10 3.46 0.18
C PHE A 219 3.19 2.72 -1.15
N TRP A 220 2.08 2.60 -1.89
CA TRP A 220 2.04 1.85 -3.14
C TRP A 220 1.59 2.70 -4.32
N VAL A 221 0.38 3.28 -4.25
CA VAL A 221 -0.19 4.01 -5.40
C VAL A 221 0.71 5.18 -5.80
N ALA A 222 1.08 6.03 -4.84
CA ALA A 222 1.95 7.17 -5.10
C ALA A 222 3.34 6.73 -5.60
N ARG A 223 3.90 5.63 -5.07
CA ARG A 223 5.17 5.07 -5.52
C ARG A 223 5.10 4.60 -6.97
N MET A 224 4.03 3.90 -7.35
CA MET A 224 3.81 3.51 -8.74
C MET A 224 3.70 4.73 -9.64
N LEU A 225 2.92 5.74 -9.26
CA LEU A 225 2.74 6.94 -10.08
C LEU A 225 4.07 7.62 -10.43
N PHE A 226 4.93 7.90 -9.45
CA PHE A 226 6.19 8.58 -9.75
C PHE A 226 7.28 7.66 -10.30
N CYS A 227 7.34 6.39 -9.92
CA CYS A 227 8.34 5.47 -10.48
C CYS A 227 8.08 5.26 -11.98
N SER A 228 6.82 5.00 -12.34
CA SER A 228 6.38 4.86 -13.72
C SER A 228 6.63 6.12 -14.53
N GLU A 229 6.24 7.28 -14.01
CA GLU A 229 6.48 8.55 -14.69
C GLU A 229 7.98 8.84 -14.86
N SER A 230 8.78 8.59 -13.82
CA SER A 230 10.22 8.85 -13.88
C SER A 230 10.97 7.91 -14.83
N LEU A 231 10.50 6.66 -15.01
CA LEU A 231 11.19 5.64 -15.80
C LEU A 231 10.66 5.54 -17.23
N LEU A 232 9.36 5.77 -17.43
CA LEU A 232 8.68 5.60 -18.72
C LEU A 232 8.16 6.92 -19.30
N GLY A 233 8.13 8.00 -18.54
CA GLY A 233 7.61 9.30 -18.99
C GLY A 233 6.09 9.33 -19.17
N GLU A 234 5.35 8.36 -18.62
CA GLU A 234 3.89 8.29 -18.65
C GLU A 234 3.33 7.71 -17.34
N LEU A 235 2.13 8.16 -16.93
CA LEU A 235 1.46 7.66 -15.73
C LEU A 235 0.94 6.23 -15.93
N PRO A 236 0.97 5.37 -14.89
CA PRO A 236 0.64 3.96 -15.03
C PRO A 236 -0.85 3.62 -15.12
N PHE A 237 -1.73 4.53 -14.72
CA PHE A 237 -3.17 4.26 -14.61
C PHE A 237 -4.00 5.45 -15.08
N LYS A 238 -5.09 5.17 -15.81
CA LYS A 238 -6.11 6.19 -16.15
C LYS A 238 -7.05 6.44 -14.97
N ASP A 239 -7.57 5.38 -14.37
CA ASP A 239 -8.48 5.43 -13.23
C ASP A 239 -7.87 4.74 -12.00
N ILE A 240 -8.02 5.35 -10.83
CA ILE A 240 -7.51 4.85 -9.54
C ILE A 240 -8.68 4.72 -8.57
N TYR A 241 -9.15 3.49 -8.37
CA TYR A 241 -10.25 3.18 -7.47
C TYR A 241 -9.73 2.73 -6.10
N LEU A 242 -10.06 3.54 -5.08
CA LEU A 242 -9.70 3.30 -3.68
C LEU A 242 -10.93 2.86 -2.90
N HIS A 243 -11.02 1.55 -2.65
CA HIS A 243 -12.11 0.96 -1.89
C HIS A 243 -11.89 1.09 -0.38
N ALA A 244 -12.98 0.95 0.38
CA ALA A 244 -12.93 0.98 1.83
C ALA A 244 -12.34 -0.32 2.42
N LEU A 245 -11.97 -0.30 3.69
CA LEU A 245 -11.41 -1.47 4.35
C LEU A 245 -12.51 -2.35 4.95
N VAL A 246 -12.30 -3.66 4.89
CA VAL A 246 -13.16 -4.60 5.62
C VAL A 246 -12.78 -4.58 7.10
N ARG A 247 -13.80 -4.39 7.93
CA ARG A 247 -13.74 -4.36 9.39
C ARG A 247 -14.62 -5.48 9.93
N ASP A 248 -14.36 -5.86 11.18
CA ASP A 248 -15.26 -6.77 11.88
C ASP A 248 -16.62 -6.11 12.19
N GLU A 249 -17.54 -6.87 12.77
CA GLU A 249 -18.89 -6.40 13.14
C GLU A 249 -18.88 -5.21 14.11
N LYS A 250 -17.79 -5.05 14.90
CA LYS A 250 -17.61 -3.94 15.85
C LYS A 250 -16.98 -2.71 15.20
N GLY A 251 -16.50 -2.83 13.95
CA GLY A 251 -15.84 -1.76 13.20
C GLY A 251 -14.33 -1.69 13.42
N GLU A 252 -13.71 -2.68 14.06
CA GLU A 252 -12.27 -2.71 14.26
C GLU A 252 -11.53 -3.20 13.01
N LYS A 253 -10.28 -2.75 12.81
CA LYS A 253 -9.42 -3.29 11.74
C LYS A 253 -9.29 -4.79 11.95
N MET A 254 -9.57 -5.59 10.92
CA MET A 254 -9.23 -7.00 10.96
C MET A 254 -7.71 -7.15 10.94
N SER A 255 -7.16 -7.87 11.91
CA SER A 255 -5.74 -8.24 11.93
C SER A 255 -5.54 -9.59 12.59
N LYS A 256 -4.57 -10.36 12.10
CA LYS A 256 -4.22 -11.66 12.68
C LYS A 256 -3.90 -11.55 14.18
N SER A 257 -3.24 -10.46 14.58
CA SER A 257 -2.90 -10.16 15.98
C SER A 257 -4.11 -9.96 16.90
N LYS A 258 -5.24 -9.47 16.36
CA LYS A 258 -6.48 -9.26 17.11
C LYS A 258 -7.39 -10.48 17.13
N GLY A 259 -7.07 -11.51 16.33
CA GLY A 259 -7.90 -12.71 16.20
C GLY A 259 -9.28 -12.48 15.57
N ASN A 260 -9.55 -11.28 15.05
CA ASN A 260 -10.83 -10.90 14.43
C ASN A 260 -10.82 -11.03 12.90
N VAL A 261 -9.94 -11.89 12.37
CA VAL A 261 -9.87 -12.17 10.93
C VAL A 261 -10.95 -13.16 10.58
N ILE A 262 -11.76 -12.82 9.57
CA ILE A 262 -12.71 -13.75 8.95
C ILE A 262 -12.02 -14.34 7.73
N ASP A 263 -11.87 -15.67 7.70
CA ASP A 263 -11.35 -16.36 6.52
C ASP A 263 -12.41 -16.31 5.40
N PRO A 264 -12.09 -15.74 4.23
CA PRO A 264 -13.04 -15.73 3.11
C PRO A 264 -13.46 -17.14 2.67
N LEU A 265 -12.60 -18.16 2.80
CA LEU A 265 -12.92 -19.54 2.43
C LEU A 265 -13.97 -20.15 3.37
N GLU A 266 -13.89 -19.88 4.67
CA GLU A 266 -14.93 -20.30 5.63
C GLU A 266 -16.28 -19.65 5.30
N MET A 267 -16.27 -18.38 4.91
CA MET A 267 -17.50 -17.68 4.50
C MET A 267 -18.05 -18.23 3.18
N ILE A 268 -17.18 -18.59 2.22
CA ILE A 268 -17.56 -19.22 0.96
C ILE A 268 -18.19 -20.60 1.22
N GLU A 269 -17.61 -21.41 2.08
CA GLU A 269 -18.15 -22.72 2.44
C GLU A 269 -19.54 -22.60 3.08
N LYS A 270 -19.72 -21.63 3.99
CA LYS A 270 -20.98 -21.45 4.71
C LYS A 270 -22.09 -20.77 3.89
N TYR A 271 -21.74 -19.75 3.10
CA TYR A 271 -22.72 -18.87 2.43
C TYR A 271 -22.66 -18.88 0.91
N GLY A 272 -21.59 -19.39 0.31
CA GLY A 272 -21.35 -19.37 -1.13
C GLY A 272 -20.55 -18.14 -1.58
N ALA A 273 -19.74 -18.32 -2.63
CA ALA A 273 -18.89 -17.27 -3.18
C ALA A 273 -19.69 -16.08 -3.72
N ASP A 274 -20.83 -16.33 -4.36
CA ASP A 274 -21.69 -15.25 -4.88
C ASP A 274 -22.25 -14.38 -3.75
N SER A 275 -22.68 -15.00 -2.64
CA SER A 275 -23.18 -14.29 -1.47
C SER A 275 -22.10 -13.40 -0.87
N LEU A 276 -20.86 -13.89 -0.75
CA LEU A 276 -19.73 -13.11 -0.24
C LEU A 276 -19.40 -11.94 -1.19
N ARG A 277 -19.24 -12.21 -2.49
CA ARG A 277 -18.90 -11.19 -3.50
C ARG A 277 -19.96 -10.10 -3.57
N PHE A 278 -21.24 -10.49 -3.61
CA PHE A 278 -22.36 -9.55 -3.67
C PHE A 278 -22.46 -8.74 -2.38
N THR A 279 -22.25 -9.35 -1.22
CA THR A 279 -22.21 -8.63 0.08
C THR A 279 -21.09 -7.59 0.10
N LEU A 280 -19.88 -7.95 -0.33
CA LEU A 280 -18.76 -7.02 -0.38
C LEU A 280 -19.01 -5.87 -1.36
N ALA A 281 -19.53 -6.15 -2.55
CA ALA A 281 -19.90 -5.12 -3.52
C ALA A 281 -20.98 -4.17 -2.98
N ASN A 282 -22.00 -4.73 -2.32
CA ASN A 282 -23.12 -3.97 -1.73
C ASN A 282 -22.69 -3.06 -0.59
N LEU A 283 -21.80 -3.55 0.28
CA LEU A 283 -21.32 -2.80 1.43
C LEU A 283 -20.18 -1.84 1.11
N CYS A 284 -19.55 -1.94 -0.06
CA CYS A 284 -18.47 -1.06 -0.52
C CYS A 284 -19.01 0.32 -0.96
N ALA A 285 -19.81 0.95 -0.10
CA ALA A 285 -20.27 2.31 -0.28
C ALA A 285 -19.11 3.29 -0.03
N THR A 286 -19.06 4.34 -0.84
CA THR A 286 -17.99 5.32 -0.79
C THR A 286 -17.93 6.05 0.55
N GLY A 287 -16.72 6.21 1.10
CA GLY A 287 -16.46 6.97 2.32
C GLY A 287 -16.72 6.24 3.65
N ARG A 288 -17.08 4.94 3.64
CA ARG A 288 -17.28 4.15 4.87
C ARG A 288 -16.63 2.78 4.77
N ASP A 289 -16.00 2.36 5.86
CA ASP A 289 -15.47 1.00 6.00
C ASP A 289 -16.60 -0.05 5.96
N ILE A 290 -16.27 -1.23 5.42
CA ILE A 290 -17.19 -2.35 5.28
C ILE A 290 -17.25 -3.08 6.63
N LYS A 291 -18.36 -2.92 7.35
CA LYS A 291 -18.65 -3.74 8.54
C LYS A 291 -19.26 -5.05 8.09
N LEU A 292 -18.43 -6.08 7.95
CA LEU A 292 -18.91 -7.38 7.52
C LEU A 292 -19.61 -8.07 8.69
N SER A 293 -20.90 -8.38 8.51
CA SER A 293 -21.65 -9.19 9.48
C SER A 293 -22.28 -10.41 8.83
N THR A 294 -22.46 -11.45 9.64
CA THR A 294 -23.12 -12.70 9.23
C THR A 294 -24.53 -12.47 8.69
N THR A 295 -25.27 -11.52 9.27
CA THR A 295 -26.61 -11.15 8.82
C THR A 295 -26.63 -10.66 7.36
N HIS A 296 -25.65 -9.85 6.93
CA HIS A 296 -25.58 -9.40 5.54
C HIS A 296 -25.32 -10.56 4.58
N LEU A 297 -24.45 -11.50 4.97
CA LEU A 297 -24.16 -12.70 4.19
C LEU A 297 -25.39 -13.59 4.04
N GLU A 298 -26.16 -13.80 5.11
CA GLU A 298 -27.41 -14.58 5.08
C GLU A 298 -28.46 -13.94 4.17
N ASN A 299 -28.64 -12.61 4.27
CA ASN A 299 -29.57 -11.88 3.42
C ASN A 299 -29.22 -12.00 1.94
N ASN A 300 -27.94 -11.87 1.59
CA ASN A 300 -27.48 -11.98 0.20
C ASN A 300 -27.50 -13.43 -0.32
N LYS A 301 -27.29 -14.43 0.54
CA LYS A 301 -27.55 -15.84 0.21
C LYS A 301 -29.03 -16.08 -0.11
N ASN A 302 -29.94 -15.52 0.68
CA ASN A 302 -31.38 -15.63 0.43
C ASN A 302 -31.78 -14.94 -0.89
N PHE A 303 -31.15 -13.81 -1.22
CA PHE A 303 -31.33 -13.15 -2.52
C PHE A 303 -30.82 -14.00 -3.69
N ALA A 304 -29.62 -14.59 -3.60
CA ALA A 304 -29.10 -15.50 -4.61
C ALA A 304 -30.04 -16.71 -4.81
N ASN A 305 -30.55 -17.30 -3.72
CA ASN A 305 -31.55 -18.36 -3.76
C ASN A 305 -32.85 -17.91 -4.43
N LYS A 306 -33.26 -16.65 -4.26
CA LYS A 306 -34.45 -16.11 -4.93
C LYS A 306 -34.28 -16.06 -6.45
N ILE A 307 -33.11 -15.62 -6.93
CA ILE A 307 -32.77 -15.64 -8.36
C ILE A 307 -32.73 -17.08 -8.87
N PHE A 308 -32.07 -17.98 -8.15
CA PHE A 308 -32.01 -19.40 -8.49
C PHE A 308 -33.40 -20.03 -8.63
N ASN A 309 -34.30 -19.75 -7.69
CA ASN A 309 -35.67 -20.24 -7.74
C ASN A 309 -36.46 -19.68 -8.93
N ALA A 310 -36.27 -18.40 -9.27
CA ALA A 310 -36.91 -17.79 -10.45
C ALA A 310 -36.42 -18.45 -11.76
N VAL A 311 -35.11 -18.65 -11.91
CA VAL A 311 -34.54 -19.31 -13.08
C VAL A 311 -34.95 -20.78 -13.15
N SER A 312 -34.94 -21.50 -12.02
CA SER A 312 -35.35 -22.90 -11.96
C SER A 312 -36.82 -23.08 -12.33
N TYR A 313 -37.70 -22.18 -11.88
CA TYR A 313 -39.10 -22.17 -12.30
C TYR A 313 -39.25 -21.97 -13.81
N LEU A 314 -38.51 -21.02 -14.40
CA LEU A 314 -38.54 -20.77 -15.85
C LEU A 314 -38.02 -21.97 -16.65
N LYS A 315 -36.92 -22.59 -16.19
CA LYS A 315 -36.37 -23.82 -16.80
C LYS A 315 -37.38 -24.97 -16.72
N PHE A 316 -38.04 -25.17 -15.59
CA PHE A 316 -39.08 -26.19 -15.45
C PHE A 316 -40.26 -25.95 -16.40
N LYS A 317 -40.66 -24.68 -16.60
CA LYS A 317 -41.75 -24.31 -17.50
C LYS A 317 -41.34 -24.18 -18.97
N GLN A 318 -40.07 -24.35 -19.31
CA GLN A 318 -39.54 -24.04 -20.64
C GLN A 318 -40.30 -24.74 -21.78
N GLU A 319 -40.71 -26.00 -21.58
CA GLU A 319 -41.42 -26.81 -22.58
C GLU A 319 -42.85 -26.31 -22.85
N ALA A 320 -43.46 -25.62 -21.88
CA ALA A 320 -44.78 -25.01 -22.06
C ALA A 320 -44.74 -23.76 -22.96
N PHE A 321 -43.58 -23.16 -23.17
CA PHE A 321 -43.41 -22.02 -24.08
C PHE A 321 -43.16 -22.51 -25.51
N LYS A 322 -44.23 -22.56 -26.31
CA LYS A 322 -44.21 -23.05 -27.71
C LYS A 322 -43.59 -22.06 -28.70
N ASP A 323 -43.78 -20.75 -28.47
CA ASP A 323 -43.29 -19.68 -29.36
C ASP A 323 -41.96 -19.08 -28.87
N ARG A 324 -40.90 -19.90 -28.81
CA ARG A 324 -39.56 -19.44 -28.38
C ARG A 324 -38.89 -18.50 -29.39
N GLU A 325 -39.35 -18.46 -30.63
CA GLU A 325 -38.79 -17.59 -31.68
C GLU A 325 -39.26 -16.14 -31.57
N ARG A 326 -40.33 -15.86 -30.80
CA ARG A 326 -40.94 -14.53 -30.67
C ARG A 326 -40.64 -13.86 -29.32
N LEU A 327 -39.59 -14.28 -28.62
CA LEU A 327 -39.23 -13.78 -27.27
C LEU A 327 -38.95 -12.26 -27.20
N ASN A 328 -38.66 -11.62 -28.34
CA ASN A 328 -38.42 -10.18 -28.42
C ASN A 328 -39.67 -9.34 -28.72
N GLU A 329 -40.81 -9.99 -28.99
CA GLU A 329 -42.10 -9.36 -29.30
C GLU A 329 -42.96 -9.25 -28.03
N TYR A 330 -42.71 -8.21 -27.24
CA TYR A 330 -43.48 -7.94 -26.01
C TYR A 330 -44.85 -7.36 -26.36
N GLN A 331 -45.83 -8.21 -26.65
CA GLN A 331 -47.15 -7.78 -27.15
C GLN A 331 -48.16 -7.43 -26.05
N THR A 332 -47.99 -7.99 -24.84
CA THR A 332 -48.90 -7.70 -23.71
C THR A 332 -48.51 -6.41 -23.00
N PRO A 333 -49.47 -5.68 -22.38
CA PRO A 333 -49.15 -4.51 -21.55
C PRO A 333 -48.13 -4.81 -20.46
N LEU A 334 -48.27 -5.97 -19.79
CA LEU A 334 -47.32 -6.42 -18.75
C LEU A 334 -45.93 -6.70 -19.33
N GLY A 335 -45.84 -7.37 -20.48
CA GLY A 335 -44.57 -7.62 -21.17
C GLY A 335 -43.87 -6.33 -21.57
N ARG A 336 -44.61 -5.35 -22.11
CA ARG A 336 -44.06 -4.02 -22.44
C ARG A 336 -43.57 -3.28 -21.19
N TYR A 337 -44.34 -3.32 -20.10
CA TYR A 337 -43.93 -2.74 -18.82
C TYR A 337 -42.65 -3.39 -18.28
N ALA A 338 -42.59 -4.73 -18.24
CA ALA A 338 -41.41 -5.46 -17.79
C ALA A 338 -40.16 -5.14 -18.63
N LYS A 339 -40.31 -5.04 -19.96
CA LYS A 339 -39.23 -4.61 -20.87
C LYS A 339 -38.77 -3.18 -20.54
N SER A 340 -39.69 -2.25 -20.30
CA SER A 340 -39.36 -0.88 -19.91
C SER A 340 -38.58 -0.84 -18.59
N ARG A 341 -39.01 -1.60 -17.57
CA ARG A 341 -38.29 -1.72 -16.29
C ARG A 341 -36.90 -2.33 -16.47
N LEU A 342 -36.77 -3.38 -17.28
CA LEU A 342 -35.48 -4.00 -17.58
C LEU A 342 -34.53 -3.01 -18.26
N ASN A 343 -35.02 -2.25 -19.24
CA ASN A 343 -34.22 -1.24 -19.94
C ASN A 343 -33.76 -0.12 -19.00
N LEU A 344 -34.62 0.32 -18.08
CA LEU A 344 -34.28 1.31 -17.07
C LEU A 344 -33.17 0.80 -16.15
N VAL A 345 -33.37 -0.36 -15.52
CA VAL A 345 -32.37 -0.98 -14.63
C VAL A 345 -31.06 -1.25 -15.36
N THR A 346 -31.11 -1.73 -16.61
CA THR A 346 -29.90 -1.94 -17.42
C THR A 346 -29.10 -0.64 -17.59
N LYS A 347 -29.78 0.48 -17.84
CA LYS A 347 -29.13 1.79 -17.98
C LYS A 347 -28.53 2.26 -16.65
N GLU A 348 -29.27 2.11 -15.55
CA GLU A 348 -28.85 2.55 -14.23
C GLU A 348 -27.67 1.72 -13.71
N VAL A 349 -27.71 0.39 -13.86
CA VAL A 349 -26.61 -0.52 -13.49
C VAL A 349 -25.37 -0.24 -14.32
N ARG A 350 -25.48 -0.06 -15.64
CA ARG A 350 -24.32 0.31 -16.49
C ARG A 350 -23.69 1.61 -16.01
N ASN A 351 -24.49 2.66 -15.80
CA ASN A 351 -23.99 3.93 -15.30
C ASN A 351 -23.35 3.82 -13.90
N ALA A 352 -23.87 2.96 -13.03
CA ALA A 352 -23.25 2.70 -11.73
C ALA A 352 -21.88 2.02 -11.89
N LEU A 353 -21.78 0.98 -12.73
CA LEU A 353 -20.54 0.25 -12.99
C LEU A 353 -19.48 1.12 -13.69
N ASP A 354 -19.87 1.91 -14.69
CA ASP A 354 -18.98 2.84 -15.43
C ASP A 354 -18.38 3.92 -14.52
N ASN A 355 -19.00 4.17 -13.36
CA ASN A 355 -18.53 5.13 -12.35
C ASN A 355 -17.99 4.45 -11.07
N TYR A 356 -17.69 3.15 -11.12
CA TYR A 356 -17.19 2.37 -9.98
C TYR A 356 -18.10 2.39 -8.74
N ARG A 357 -19.41 2.65 -8.92
CA ARG A 357 -20.43 2.64 -7.86
C ARG A 357 -21.04 1.25 -7.74
N PHE A 358 -20.20 0.28 -7.37
CA PHE A 358 -20.60 -1.13 -7.26
C PHE A 358 -21.71 -1.34 -6.24
N ASN A 359 -21.70 -0.58 -5.14
CA ASN A 359 -22.76 -0.60 -4.14
C ASN A 359 -24.11 -0.19 -4.74
N ASP A 360 -24.16 0.91 -5.50
CA ASP A 360 -25.39 1.37 -6.16
C ASP A 360 -25.90 0.31 -7.13
N ALA A 361 -25.00 -0.27 -7.94
CA ALA A 361 -25.33 -1.33 -8.90
C ALA A 361 -25.98 -2.57 -8.27
N THR A 362 -25.65 -2.89 -7.01
CA THR A 362 -26.25 -4.01 -6.29
C THR A 362 -27.61 -3.71 -5.65
N THR A 363 -28.01 -2.43 -5.58
CA THR A 363 -29.25 -1.99 -4.93
C THR A 363 -30.37 -1.61 -5.91
N LEU A 364 -30.04 -1.43 -7.19
CA LEU A 364 -30.95 -1.16 -8.31
C LEU A 364 -31.61 -2.46 -8.81
#